data_AF-A0A6I5NH75-F1
#
_entry.id   AF-A0A6I5NH75-F1
#
_cell.length_a   1.000
_cell.length_b   1.000
_cell.length_c   1.000
_cell.angle_alpha   90.00
_cell.angle_beta   90.00
_cell.angle_gamma   90.00
#
_symmetry.space_group_name_H-M   'P 1'
#
loop_
_entity.id
_entity.type
_entity.pdbx_description
1 polymer ?
#
loop_
_entity_poly.entity_id
_entity_poly.type
_entity_poly.pdbx_seq_one_letter_code
_entity_poly.pdbx_strand_id
1 'polypeptide(L)' 'MNTPGKLTLEQEFELQLLKQQIETLPLEQTRAYLLEAVRQLMLKDNWVKYTFRECYLRL' A
#
# COMPACT_ATOMS: atom_id res chain seq x y z
N MET A 1 5.07 -17.39 -12.66
CA MET A 1 6.15 -16.55 -13.22
C MET A 1 6.10 -15.19 -12.52
N ASN A 2 7.16 -14.86 -11.78
CA ASN A 2 7.23 -13.69 -10.88
C ASN A 2 7.53 -12.42 -11.66
N THR A 3 6.51 -11.82 -12.25
CA THR A 3 6.59 -10.45 -12.78
C THR A 3 6.60 -9.47 -11.61
N PRO A 4 7.62 -8.60 -11.47
CA PRO A 4 7.65 -7.57 -10.45
C PRO A 4 6.37 -6.72 -10.52
N GLY A 5 5.75 -6.48 -9.37
CA GLY A 5 4.51 -5.69 -9.28
C GLY A 5 3.22 -6.47 -9.55
N LYS A 6 3.29 -7.78 -9.85
CA LYS A 6 2.10 -8.63 -9.85
C LYS A 6 1.71 -8.99 -8.41
N LEU A 7 0.43 -8.85 -8.11
CA LEU A 7 -0.14 -9.22 -6.82
C LEU A 7 -0.21 -10.75 -6.69
N THR A 8 -0.11 -11.24 -5.45
CA THR A 8 -0.44 -12.63 -5.13
C THR A 8 -1.96 -12.83 -5.10
N LEU A 9 -2.42 -14.08 -5.17
CA LEU A 9 -3.84 -14.40 -5.08
C LEU A 9 -4.46 -13.88 -3.78
N GLU A 10 -3.71 -13.98 -2.68
CA GLU A 10 -4.13 -13.49 -1.36
C GLU A 10 -4.27 -11.97 -1.34
N GLN A 11 -3.33 -11.25 -1.96
CA GLN A 11 -3.39 -9.79 -2.07
C GLN A 11 -4.57 -9.35 -2.95
N GLU A 12 -4.84 -10.05 -4.06
CA GLU A 12 -6.00 -9.80 -4.89
C GLU A 12 -7.31 -10.06 -4.12
N PHE A 13 -7.35 -11.10 -3.29
CA PHE A 13 -8.48 -11.41 -2.42
C PHE A 13 -8.70 -10.33 -1.35
N GLU A 14 -7.64 -9.88 -0.66
CA GLU A 14 -7.71 -8.79 0.32
C GLU A 14 -8.26 -7.49 -0.31
N LEU A 15 -7.87 -7.18 -1.55
CA LEU A 15 -8.40 -6.03 -2.28
C LEU A 15 -9.91 -6.15 -2.56
N GLN A 16 -10.42 -7.35 -2.85
CA GLN A 16 -11.85 -7.56 -3.02
C GLN A 16 -12.61 -7.32 -1.70
N LEU A 17 -12.07 -7.82 -0.59
CA LEU A 17 -12.67 -7.60 0.73
C LEU A 17 -12.67 -6.11 1.11
N LEU A 18 -11.55 -5.42 0.87
CA LEU A 18 -11.43 -3.99 1.12
C LEU A 18 -12.43 -3.18 0.30
N LYS A 19 -12.65 -3.54 -0.97
CA LYS A 19 -13.64 -2.89 -1.84
C LYS A 19 -15.05 -3.01 -1.25
N GLN A 20 -15.44 -4.21 -0.82
CA GLN A 20 -16.74 -4.43 -0.17
C GLN A 20 -16.90 -3.60 1.10
N GLN A 21 -15.85 -3.46 1.89
CA GLN A 21 -15.86 -2.63 3.11
C GLN A 21 -16.06 -1.14 2.77
N ILE A 22 -15.33 -0.62 1.79
CA ILE A 22 -15.41 0.80 1.38
C ILE A 22 -16.81 1.18 0.87
N GLU A 23 -17.49 0.29 0.15
CA GLU A 23 -18.84 0.55 -0.37
C GLU A 23 -19.87 0.81 0.75
N THR A 24 -19.61 0.30 1.95
CA THR A 24 -20.50 0.46 3.12
C THR A 24 -20.14 1.65 4.01
N LEU A 25 -19.01 2.31 3.77
CA LEU A 25 -18.51 3.37 4.66
C LEU A 25 -19.11 4.75 4.33
N PRO A 26 -19.39 5.58 5.34
CA PRO A 26 -19.82 6.96 5.12
C PRO A 26 -18.66 7.79 4.56
N LEU A 27 -19.02 8.78 3.74
CA LEU A 27 -18.07 9.61 2.98
C LEU A 27 -16.94 10.21 3.82
N GLU A 28 -17.25 10.70 5.02
CA GLU A 28 -16.26 11.30 5.93
C GLU A 28 -15.20 10.30 6.39
N GLN A 29 -15.60 9.06 6.68
CA GLN A 29 -14.66 8.00 7.06
C GLN A 29 -13.81 7.58 5.86
N THR A 30 -14.41 7.42 4.68
CA THR A 30 -13.69 7.08 3.45
C THR A 30 -12.64 8.14 3.09
N ARG A 31 -12.95 9.43 3.27
CA ARG A 31 -11.99 10.52 3.08
C ARG A 31 -10.83 10.46 4.08
N ALA A 32 -11.13 10.21 5.36
CA ALA A 32 -10.10 10.07 6.38
C ALA A 32 -9.16 8.89 6.09
N TYR A 33 -9.70 7.74 5.69
CA TYR A 33 -8.90 6.58 5.31
C TYR A 33 -8.07 6.82 4.05
N LEU A 34 -8.60 7.53 3.05
CA LEU A 34 -7.84 7.89 1.86
C LEU A 34 -6.63 8.77 2.20
N LEU A 35 -6.83 9.78 3.05
CA LEU A 35 -5.74 10.65 3.51
C LEU A 35 -4.64 9.86 4.22
N GLU A 36 -5.02 8.94 5.11
CA GLU A 36 -4.05 8.11 5.82
C GLU A 36 -3.34 7.12 4.88
N ALA A 37 -4.06 6.52 3.92
CA ALA A 37 -3.45 5.63 2.92
C ALA A 37 -2.39 6.37 2.08
N VAL A 38 -2.69 7.60 1.64
CA VAL A 38 -1.72 8.44 0.91
C VAL A 38 -0.51 8.77 1.79
N ARG A 39 -0.72 9.11 3.07
CA ARG A 39 0.37 9.34 4.02
C ARG A 39 1.26 8.10 4.16
N GLN A 40 0.67 6.93 4.30
CA GLN A 40 1.39 5.67 4.42
C GLN A 40 2.17 5.32 3.15
N LEU A 41 1.65 5.64 1.97
CA LEU A 41 2.38 5.49 0.70
C LEU A 41 3.66 6.34 0.68
N MET A 42 3.60 7.61 1.13
CA MET A 42 4.80 8.46 1.21
C MET A 42 5.84 7.90 2.19
N LEU A 43 5.39 7.39 3.34
CA LEU A 43 6.27 6.77 4.32
C LEU A 43 6.92 5.50 3.78
N LYS A 44 6.16 4.65 3.08
CA LYS A 44 6.66 3.45 2.40
C LYS A 44 7.74 3.82 1.39
N ASP A 45 7.52 4.85 0.57
CA ASP A 45 8.51 5.30 -0.42
C ASP A 45 9.82 5.77 0.25
N ASN A 46 9.71 6.51 1.36
CA ASN A 46 10.88 6.93 2.13
C ASN A 46 11.63 5.72 2.72
N TRP A 47 10.91 4.72 3.21
CA TRP A 47 11.50 3.47 3.71
C TRP A 47 12.22 2.69 2.61
N VAL A 48 11.61 2.55 1.44
CA VAL A 48 12.25 1.89 0.28
C VAL A 48 13.53 2.64 -0.12
N LYS A 49 13.49 3.97 -0.21
CA LYS A 49 14.68 4.78 -0.52
C LYS A 49 15.78 4.64 0.53
N TYR A 50 15.40 4.64 1.81
CA TYR A 50 16.32 4.47 2.92
C TYR A 50 16.98 3.09 2.90
N THR A 51 16.18 2.02 2.83
CA THR A 51 16.67 0.64 2.78
C THR A 51 17.57 0.40 1.57
N PHE A 52 17.22 0.96 0.39
CA PHE A 52 18.08 0.87 -0.78
C PHE A 52 19.43 1.56 -0.56
N ARG A 53 19.43 2.77 0.03
CA ARG A 53 20.67 3.48 0.39
C ARG A 53 21.52 2.67 1.37
N GLU A 54 20.93 2.15 2.43
CA GLU A 54 21.65 1.42 3.47
C GLU A 54 22.19 0.08 2.99
N CYS A 55 21.44 -0.66 2.17
CA CYS A 55 21.85 -1.99 1.71
C CYS A 55 22.80 -1.96 0.51
N TYR A 56 22.70 -0.97 -0.38
CA TYR A 56 23.48 -0.95 -1.63
C TYR A 56 24.58 0.12 -1.69
N LEU A 57 24.50 1.21 -0.92
CA LEU A 57 25.48 2.31 -0.98
C LEU A 57 26.44 2.35 0.22
N ARG A 58 26.31 1.44 1.19
CA ARG A 58 27.25 1.24 2.32
C ARG A 58 28.12 -0.02 2.19
N LEU A 59 27.96 -0.81 1.13
CA LEU A 59 28.92 -1.83 0.69
C LEU A 59 30.06 -1.17 -0.10
#